data_AF-A0A7X8H6E2-F1
#
_entry.id   AF-A0A7X8H6E2-F1
#
_cell.length_a   1.000
_cell.length_b   1.000
_cell.length_c   1.000
_cell.angle_alpha   90.00
_cell.angle_beta   90.00
_cell.angle_gamma   90.00
#
_symmetry.space_group_name_H-M   'P 1'
#
loop_
_entity.id
_entity.type
_entity.pdbx_description
1 polymer ?
#
loop_
_entity_poly.entity_id
_entity_poly.type
_entity_poly.pdbx_seq_one_letter_code
_entity_poly.pdbx_strand_id
1 'polypeptide(L)'
;MNYWTLIYTILFAIYVLIGLIFSYVMLFYKAQMLKHKKSSRLLIANKNTALGLAVNRLEEQGISVSFSKFDFENERINIINDNRQFYIEKLNEGFNEISKKTDLLKDDNSKKYIQDLLSAIEDSDDNYRRIVMAHNKIVKNYNYNAKSLVFAFFVALFNFELKEEI
;
A
#
# COMPACT_ATOMS: atom_id res chain seq x y z
N MET A 1 -26.72 46.64 -15.19
CA MET A 1 -26.73 45.43 -14.34
C MET A 1 -27.04 45.87 -12.92
N ASN A 2 -28.03 45.28 -12.25
CA ASN A 2 -28.38 45.67 -10.87
C ASN A 2 -27.24 45.27 -9.91
N TYR A 3 -26.97 46.06 -8.89
CA TYR A 3 -25.89 45.83 -7.91
C TYR A 3 -26.00 44.42 -7.28
N TRP A 4 -27.23 43.99 -7.01
CA TRP A 4 -27.55 42.63 -6.54
C TRP A 4 -27.17 41.55 -7.55
N THR A 5 -27.46 41.75 -8.83
CA THR A 5 -27.07 40.81 -9.89
C THR A 5 -25.56 40.65 -9.99
N LEU A 6 -24.81 41.75 -9.83
CA LEU A 6 -23.34 41.70 -9.80
C LEU A 6 -22.83 40.90 -8.58
N ILE A 7 -23.40 41.13 -7.40
CA ILE A 7 -23.05 40.38 -6.18
C ILE A 7 -23.33 38.89 -6.35
N TYR A 8 -24.51 38.50 -6.85
CA TYR A 8 -24.84 37.09 -7.08
C TYR A 8 -23.91 36.41 -8.07
N THR A 9 -23.56 37.09 -9.16
CA THR A 9 -22.62 36.55 -10.16
C THR A 9 -21.22 36.37 -9.56
N ILE A 10 -20.73 37.31 -8.75
CA ILE A 10 -19.42 37.20 -8.09
C ILE A 10 -19.43 36.03 -7.08
N LEU A 11 -20.47 35.91 -6.27
CA LEU A 11 -20.61 34.80 -5.32
C LEU A 11 -20.69 33.44 -6.03
N PHE A 12 -21.41 33.37 -7.14
CA PHE A 12 -21.48 32.16 -7.97
C PHE A 12 -20.12 31.81 -8.58
N ALA A 13 -19.38 32.79 -9.10
CA ALA A 13 -18.04 32.58 -9.63
C ALA A 13 -17.07 32.07 -8.55
N ILE A 14 -17.12 32.62 -7.35
CA ILE A 14 -16.34 32.14 -6.19
C ILE A 14 -16.73 30.69 -5.85
N TYR A 15 -18.04 30.38 -5.82
CA TYR A 15 -18.54 29.03 -5.55
C TYR A 15 -18.02 28.00 -6.57
N VAL A 16 -18.08 28.32 -7.87
CA VAL A 16 -17.57 27.45 -8.94
C VAL A 16 -16.06 27.28 -8.85
N LEU A 17 -15.31 28.36 -8.60
CA LEU A 17 -13.86 28.32 -8.47
C LEU A 17 -13.43 27.43 -7.29
N ILE A 18 -14.11 27.56 -6.15
CA ILE A 18 -13.91 26.69 -4.99
C ILE A 18 -14.19 25.23 -5.39
N GLY A 19 -15.31 24.96 -6.07
CA GLY A 19 -15.65 23.60 -6.50
C GLY A 19 -14.61 22.95 -7.43
N LEU A 20 -14.03 23.72 -8.35
CA LEU A 20 -12.96 23.26 -9.23
C LEU A 20 -11.67 22.94 -8.46
N ILE A 21 -11.23 23.85 -7.57
CA ILE A 21 -10.06 23.64 -6.71
C ILE A 21 -10.24 22.38 -5.85
N PHE A 22 -11.41 22.22 -5.24
CA PHE A 22 -11.71 21.05 -4.40
C PHE A 22 -11.73 19.75 -5.21
N SER A 23 -12.36 19.73 -6.38
CA SER A 23 -12.38 18.55 -7.26
C SER A 23 -10.97 18.12 -7.67
N TYR A 24 -10.11 19.10 -8.00
CA TYR A 24 -8.69 18.84 -8.29
C TYR A 24 -7.96 18.22 -7.09
N VAL A 25 -8.12 18.80 -5.90
CA VAL A 25 -7.51 18.29 -4.66
C VAL A 25 -7.98 16.87 -4.34
N MET A 26 -9.27 16.56 -4.56
CA MET A 26 -9.85 15.22 -4.39
C MET A 26 -9.24 14.19 -5.35
N LEU A 27 -9.16 14.52 -6.64
CA LEU A 27 -8.53 13.67 -7.64
C LEU A 27 -7.06 13.42 -7.33
N PHE A 28 -6.35 14.43 -6.83
CA PHE A 28 -4.97 14.32 -6.40
C PHE A 28 -4.81 13.34 -5.23
N TYR A 29 -5.65 13.43 -4.19
CA TYR A 29 -5.64 12.46 -3.10
C TYR A 29 -5.94 11.04 -3.57
N LYS A 30 -6.95 10.86 -4.44
CA LYS A 30 -7.29 9.56 -5.02
C LYS A 30 -6.11 8.95 -5.77
N ALA A 31 -5.43 9.75 -6.61
CA ALA A 31 -4.26 9.32 -7.37
C ALA A 31 -3.11 8.88 -6.45
N GLN A 32 -2.84 9.64 -5.37
CA GLN A 32 -1.81 9.26 -4.41
C GLN A 32 -2.15 7.99 -3.64
N MET A 33 -3.39 7.85 -3.14
CA MET A 33 -3.82 6.64 -2.45
C MET A 33 -3.69 5.40 -3.35
N LEU A 34 -4.08 5.50 -4.61
CA LEU A 34 -3.92 4.42 -5.60
C LEU A 34 -2.44 4.08 -5.85
N LYS A 35 -1.58 5.09 -5.97
CA LYS A 35 -0.12 4.90 -6.11
C LYS A 35 0.44 4.10 -4.93
N HIS A 36 0.13 4.48 -3.70
CA HIS A 36 0.63 3.78 -2.51
C HIS A 36 0.09 2.35 -2.38
N LYS A 37 -1.18 2.10 -2.73
CA LYS A 37 -1.73 0.73 -2.80
C LYS A 37 -0.99 -0.14 -3.81
N LYS A 38 -0.73 0.39 -5.00
CA LYS A 38 0.03 -0.33 -6.05
C LYS A 38 1.46 -0.65 -5.60
N SER A 39 2.15 0.31 -4.99
CA SER A 39 3.51 0.10 -4.48
C SER A 39 3.56 -0.90 -3.33
N SER A 40 2.63 -0.82 -2.38
CA SER A 40 2.51 -1.77 -1.27
C SER A 40 2.34 -3.20 -1.75
N ARG A 41 1.46 -3.41 -2.74
CA ARG A 41 1.25 -4.71 -3.38
C ARG A 41 2.53 -5.27 -4.01
N LEU A 42 3.27 -4.43 -4.73
CA LEU A 42 4.50 -4.86 -5.38
C LEU A 42 5.53 -5.35 -4.35
N LEU A 43 5.65 -4.67 -3.21
CA LEU A 43 6.55 -5.08 -2.13
C LEU A 43 6.14 -6.42 -1.51
N ILE A 44 4.83 -6.64 -1.27
CA ILE A 44 4.31 -7.94 -0.79
C ILE A 44 4.62 -9.06 -1.80
N ALA A 45 4.41 -8.80 -3.10
CA ALA A 45 4.70 -9.77 -4.16
C ALA A 45 6.20 -10.09 -4.29
N ASN A 46 7.06 -9.08 -4.16
CA ASN A 46 8.51 -9.25 -4.17
C ASN A 46 8.97 -10.08 -2.97
N LYS A 47 8.46 -9.78 -1.76
CA LYS A 47 8.74 -10.55 -0.55
C LYS A 47 8.35 -12.01 -0.70
N ASN A 48 7.13 -12.28 -1.17
CA ASN A 48 6.66 -13.64 -1.45
C ASN A 48 7.55 -14.38 -2.45
N THR A 49 8.01 -13.69 -3.50
CA THR A 49 8.90 -14.28 -4.50
C THR A 49 10.27 -14.60 -3.93
N ALA A 50 10.87 -13.67 -3.19
CA ALA A 50 12.17 -13.88 -2.53
C ALA A 50 12.12 -15.03 -1.51
N LEU A 51 11.07 -15.11 -0.69
CA LEU A 51 10.86 -16.22 0.24
C LEU A 51 10.71 -17.55 -0.51
N GLY A 52 9.97 -17.58 -1.63
CA GLY A 52 9.86 -18.78 -2.47
C GLY A 52 11.21 -19.24 -3.03
N LEU A 53 12.07 -18.32 -3.48
CA LEU A 53 13.42 -18.65 -3.93
C LEU A 53 14.29 -19.20 -2.79
N ALA A 54 14.17 -18.63 -1.59
CA ALA A 54 14.89 -19.11 -0.42
C ALA A 54 14.43 -20.50 0.03
N VAL A 55 13.11 -20.79 -0.02
CA VAL A 55 12.57 -22.13 0.24
C VAL A 55 13.13 -23.15 -0.75
N ASN A 56 13.02 -22.87 -2.05
CA ASN A 56 13.55 -23.77 -3.07
C ASN A 56 15.02 -24.10 -2.83
N ARG A 57 15.83 -23.08 -2.46
CA ARG A 57 17.24 -23.28 -2.20
C ARG A 57 17.51 -24.11 -0.93
N LEU A 58 16.71 -23.95 0.12
CA LEU A 58 16.80 -24.79 1.32
C LEU A 58 16.40 -26.25 1.03
N GLU A 59 15.33 -26.45 0.26
CA GLU A 59 14.85 -27.78 -0.11
C GLU A 59 15.82 -28.53 -1.02
N GLU A 60 16.48 -27.85 -1.96
CA GLU A 60 17.59 -28.41 -2.75
C GLU A 60 18.74 -28.94 -1.88
N GLN A 61 18.89 -28.40 -0.67
CA GLN A 61 19.90 -28.82 0.31
C GLN A 61 19.34 -29.83 1.33
N GLY A 62 18.12 -30.34 1.10
CA GLY A 62 17.46 -31.32 1.97
C GLY A 62 16.84 -30.73 3.24
N ILE A 63 16.73 -29.41 3.34
CA ILE A 63 16.15 -28.72 4.49
C ILE A 63 14.69 -28.39 4.16
N SER A 64 13.76 -29.16 4.72
CA SER A 64 12.33 -28.92 4.53
C SER A 64 11.89 -27.61 5.20
N VAL A 65 11.05 -26.82 4.54
CA VAL A 65 10.44 -25.59 5.07
C VAL A 65 8.91 -25.69 4.92
N SER A 66 8.16 -25.21 5.91
CA SER A 66 6.69 -25.29 5.89
C SER A 66 6.03 -24.17 5.08
N PHE A 67 6.76 -23.08 4.82
CA PHE A 67 6.29 -21.96 4.02
C PHE A 67 6.01 -22.38 2.57
N SER A 68 4.79 -22.06 2.10
CA SER A 68 4.40 -22.18 0.70
C SER A 68 4.22 -20.79 0.09
N LYS A 69 4.83 -20.57 -1.07
CA LYS A 69 4.69 -19.32 -1.83
C LYS A 69 3.23 -19.12 -2.23
N PHE A 70 2.72 -17.90 -2.08
CA PHE A 70 1.40 -17.51 -2.59
C PHE A 70 1.41 -17.33 -4.11
N ASP A 71 0.35 -17.74 -4.79
CA ASP A 71 0.15 -17.42 -6.20
C ASP A 71 -0.64 -16.12 -6.35
N PHE A 72 0.07 -15.04 -6.68
CA PHE A 72 -0.52 -13.73 -6.89
C PHE A 72 -0.91 -13.46 -8.35
N GLU A 73 -0.56 -14.31 -9.32
CA GLU A 73 -0.94 -14.09 -10.73
C GLU A 73 -2.45 -14.24 -10.94
N ASN A 74 -3.07 -15.14 -10.17
CA ASN A 74 -4.50 -15.39 -10.21
C ASN A 74 -5.31 -14.49 -9.25
N GLU A 75 -4.65 -13.73 -8.38
CA GLU A 75 -5.33 -12.87 -7.42
C GLU A 75 -5.69 -11.49 -8.00
N ARG A 76 -6.95 -11.10 -7.85
CA ARG A 76 -7.39 -9.74 -8.21
C ARG A 76 -6.70 -8.72 -7.30
N ILE A 77 -6.38 -7.55 -7.87
CA ILE A 77 -5.69 -6.43 -7.18
C ILE A 77 -6.32 -6.07 -5.83
N ASN A 78 -7.64 -6.17 -5.72
CA ASN A 78 -8.35 -5.84 -4.48
C ASN A 78 -8.10 -6.89 -3.39
N ILE A 79 -8.00 -8.18 -3.74
CA ILE A 79 -7.86 -9.28 -2.77
C ILE A 79 -6.57 -9.15 -1.94
N ILE A 80 -5.43 -8.84 -2.58
CA ILE A 80 -4.15 -8.62 -1.86
C ILE A 80 -4.25 -7.42 -0.92
N ASN A 81 -4.94 -6.36 -1.33
CA ASN A 81 -5.08 -5.16 -0.52
C ASN A 81 -6.06 -5.37 0.65
N ASP A 82 -7.15 -6.09 0.41
CA ASP A 82 -8.21 -6.34 1.39
C ASP A 82 -7.74 -7.35 2.46
N ASN A 83 -6.87 -8.28 2.09
CA ASN A 83 -6.29 -9.28 2.99
C ASN A 83 -4.80 -9.00 3.32
N ARG A 84 -4.33 -7.75 3.18
CA ARG A 84 -2.89 -7.46 3.29
C ARG A 84 -2.29 -7.91 4.63
N GLN A 85 -3.05 -7.78 5.72
CA GLN A 85 -2.57 -8.11 7.06
C GLN A 85 -2.28 -9.60 7.16
N PHE A 86 -3.19 -10.42 6.65
CA PHE A 86 -3.01 -11.87 6.54
C PHE A 86 -1.75 -12.22 5.76
N TYR A 87 -1.54 -11.63 4.57
CA TYR A 87 -0.34 -11.91 3.79
C TYR A 87 0.94 -11.47 4.51
N ILE A 88 0.95 -10.31 5.15
CA ILE A 88 2.13 -9.82 5.89
C ILE A 88 2.47 -10.75 7.05
N GLU A 89 1.48 -11.16 7.83
CA GLU A 89 1.66 -12.09 8.94
C GLU A 89 2.26 -13.42 8.44
N LYS A 90 1.70 -14.01 7.38
CA LYS A 90 2.22 -15.25 6.80
C LYS A 90 3.61 -15.13 6.19
N LEU A 91 3.90 -14.02 5.53
CA LEU A 91 5.24 -13.76 4.99
C LEU A 91 6.27 -13.53 6.11
N ASN A 92 5.87 -12.95 7.23
CA ASN A 92 6.73 -12.81 8.41
C ASN A 92 6.99 -14.15 9.10
N GLU A 93 5.98 -15.02 9.19
CA GLU A 93 6.15 -16.40 9.66
C GLU A 93 7.18 -17.15 8.78
N GLY A 94 7.03 -17.07 7.45
CA GLY A 94 7.96 -17.67 6.50
C GLY A 94 9.37 -17.11 6.60
N PHE A 95 9.52 -15.79 6.72
CA PHE A 95 10.81 -15.13 6.93
C PHE A 95 11.52 -15.66 8.18
N ASN A 96 10.80 -15.73 9.31
CA ASN A 96 11.36 -16.22 10.56
C ASN A 96 11.75 -17.70 10.50
N GLU A 97 10.96 -18.52 9.80
CA GLU A 97 11.28 -19.94 9.61
C GLU A 97 12.54 -20.12 8.75
N ILE A 98 12.61 -19.44 7.60
CA ILE A 98 13.74 -19.50 6.66
C ILE A 98 15.01 -18.99 7.35
N SER A 99 14.93 -17.87 8.07
CA SER A 99 16.06 -17.31 8.82
C SER A 99 16.66 -18.34 9.78
N LYS A 100 15.83 -19.02 10.59
CA LYS A 100 16.28 -20.09 11.50
C LYS A 100 16.91 -21.28 10.78
N LYS A 101 16.35 -21.65 9.61
CA LYS A 101 16.81 -22.81 8.84
C LYS A 101 18.05 -22.51 8.00
N THR A 102 18.34 -21.25 7.73
CA THR A 102 19.54 -20.81 7.01
C THR A 102 20.83 -21.22 7.74
N ASP A 103 20.80 -21.31 9.07
CA ASP A 103 21.95 -21.77 9.86
C ASP A 103 22.24 -23.26 9.75
N LEU A 104 21.30 -24.05 9.25
CA LEU A 104 21.48 -25.49 9.01
C LEU A 104 22.25 -25.77 7.71
N LEU A 105 22.45 -24.76 6.87
CA LEU A 105 23.20 -24.89 5.63
C LEU A 105 24.70 -25.05 5.90
N LYS A 106 25.29 -26.06 5.25
CA LYS A 106 26.73 -26.31 5.26
C LYS A 106 27.47 -25.64 4.10
N ASP A 107 26.74 -25.30 3.02
CA ASP A 107 27.29 -24.62 1.86
C ASP A 107 27.25 -23.10 2.06
N ASP A 108 28.43 -22.49 2.18
CA ASP A 108 28.60 -21.05 2.42
C ASP A 108 28.00 -20.21 1.28
N ASN A 109 28.03 -20.70 0.03
CA ASN A 109 27.46 -19.99 -1.11
C ASN A 109 25.93 -19.93 -1.02
N SER A 110 25.28 -21.06 -0.71
CA SER A 110 23.83 -21.10 -0.47
C SER A 110 23.42 -20.26 0.71
N LYS A 111 24.21 -20.31 1.80
CA LYS A 111 23.96 -19.52 3.00
C LYS A 111 23.99 -18.03 2.68
N LYS A 112 25.03 -17.57 1.97
CA LYS A 112 25.16 -16.18 1.52
C LYS A 112 24.02 -15.75 0.59
N TYR A 113 23.68 -16.58 -0.39
CA TYR A 113 22.57 -16.30 -1.31
C TYR A 113 21.24 -16.08 -0.58
N ILE A 114 20.92 -16.95 0.39
CA ILE A 114 19.69 -16.81 1.19
C ILE A 114 19.78 -15.59 2.11
N GLN A 115 20.93 -15.30 2.70
CA GLN A 115 21.13 -14.09 3.50
C GLN A 115 20.92 -12.81 2.68
N ASP A 116 21.42 -12.76 1.45
CA ASP A 116 21.20 -11.64 0.52
C ASP A 116 19.70 -11.47 0.21
N LEU A 117 18.97 -12.57 0.01
CA LEU A 117 17.51 -12.55 -0.17
C LEU A 117 16.77 -12.04 1.08
N LEU A 118 17.18 -12.49 2.27
CA LEU A 118 16.57 -12.06 3.54
C LEU A 118 16.85 -10.57 3.80
N SER A 119 18.07 -10.09 3.53
CA SER A 119 18.39 -8.66 3.63
C SER A 119 17.55 -7.82 2.66
N ALA A 120 17.35 -8.29 1.43
CA ALA A 120 16.48 -7.60 0.46
C ALA A 120 15.00 -7.58 0.91
N ILE A 121 14.56 -8.61 1.63
CA ILE A 121 13.22 -8.64 2.24
C ILE A 121 13.10 -7.61 3.38
N GLU A 122 14.11 -7.48 4.23
CA GLU A 122 14.14 -6.46 5.30
C GLU A 122 14.09 -5.04 4.72
N ASP A 123 14.88 -4.75 3.69
CA ASP A 123 14.83 -3.48 2.97
C ASP A 123 13.43 -3.22 2.36
N SER A 124 12.79 -4.27 1.84
CA SER A 124 11.42 -4.20 1.32
C SER A 124 10.39 -3.91 2.43
N ASP A 125 10.56 -4.50 3.62
CA ASP A 125 9.67 -4.26 4.78
C ASP A 125 9.80 -2.82 5.29
N ASP A 126 11.00 -2.27 5.32
CA ASP A 126 11.22 -0.87 5.70
C ASP A 126 10.61 0.10 4.68
N ASN A 127 10.76 -0.19 3.38
CA ASN A 127 10.09 0.57 2.34
C ASN A 127 8.56 0.45 2.42
N TYR A 128 8.05 -0.73 2.76
CA TYR A 128 6.63 -0.97 2.98
C TYR A 128 6.11 -0.11 4.14
N ARG A 129 6.80 -0.10 5.29
CA ARG A 129 6.45 0.74 6.44
C ARG A 129 6.42 2.23 6.09
N ARG A 130 7.41 2.71 5.33
CA ARG A 130 7.45 4.10 4.85
C ARG A 130 6.24 4.45 3.97
N ILE A 131 5.85 3.52 3.08
CA ILE A 131 4.66 3.69 2.23
C ILE A 131 3.38 3.73 3.06
N VAL A 132 3.24 2.86 4.06
CA VAL A 132 2.09 2.86 4.98
C VAL A 132 2.01 4.17 5.74
N MET A 133 3.13 4.66 6.30
CA MET A 133 3.17 5.95 7.00
C MET A 133 2.79 7.12 6.07
N ALA A 134 3.30 7.13 4.83
CA ALA A 134 2.93 8.13 3.84
C ALA A 134 1.44 8.07 3.50
N HIS A 135 0.90 6.86 3.33
CA HIS A 135 -0.53 6.63 3.10
C HIS A 135 -1.38 7.15 4.27
N ASN A 136 -1.02 6.80 5.51
CA ASN A 136 -1.77 7.23 6.70
C ASN A 136 -1.74 8.75 6.87
N LYS A 137 -0.61 9.41 6.53
CA LYS A 137 -0.55 10.88 6.48
C LYS A 137 -1.51 11.47 5.43
N ILE A 138 -1.61 10.84 4.27
CA ILE A 138 -2.54 11.24 3.21
C ILE A 138 -4.00 11.06 3.65
N VAL A 139 -4.34 9.90 4.25
CA VAL A 139 -5.67 9.62 4.79
C VAL A 139 -6.04 10.62 5.89
N LYS A 140 -5.13 10.92 6.81
CA LYS A 140 -5.35 11.92 7.86
C LYS A 140 -5.62 13.31 7.29
N ASN A 141 -4.83 13.74 6.30
CA ASN A 141 -5.03 15.02 5.62
C ASN A 141 -6.36 15.05 4.85
N TYR A 142 -6.71 13.94 4.18
CA TYR A 142 -7.99 13.77 3.52
C TYR A 142 -9.15 13.88 4.52
N ASN A 143 -9.11 13.15 5.62
CA ASN A 143 -10.14 13.16 6.67
C ASN A 143 -10.25 14.52 7.36
N TYR A 144 -9.14 15.24 7.55
CA TYR A 144 -9.14 16.61 8.04
C TYR A 144 -9.86 17.55 7.07
N ASN A 145 -9.49 17.50 5.78
CA ASN A 145 -10.12 18.32 4.75
C ASN A 145 -11.59 17.95 4.55
N ALA A 146 -11.94 16.67 4.74
CA ALA A 146 -13.31 16.15 4.68
C ALA A 146 -14.26 16.66 5.74
N LYS A 147 -13.73 17.18 6.86
CA LYS A 147 -14.55 17.84 7.89
C LYS A 147 -14.97 19.26 7.50
N SER A 148 -14.43 19.82 6.41
CA SER A 148 -14.91 21.11 5.91
C SER A 148 -16.26 20.94 5.19
N LEU A 149 -17.19 21.88 5.44
CA LEU A 149 -18.55 21.88 4.89
C LEU A 149 -18.56 21.81 3.36
N VAL A 150 -17.58 22.46 2.72
CA VAL A 150 -17.36 22.40 1.27
C VAL A 150 -16.99 20.98 0.82
N PHE A 151 -16.11 20.31 1.55
CA PHE A 151 -15.65 18.97 1.20
C PHE A 151 -16.72 17.90 1.42
N ALA A 152 -17.54 18.01 2.46
CA ALA A 152 -18.68 17.09 2.68
C ALA A 152 -19.69 17.14 1.51
N PHE A 153 -19.98 18.34 0.99
CA PHE A 153 -20.85 18.52 -0.17
C PHE A 153 -20.27 17.89 -1.45
N PHE A 154 -18.98 18.06 -1.70
CA PHE A 154 -18.30 17.48 -2.86
C PHE A 154 -18.07 15.97 -2.74
N VAL A 155 -17.80 15.45 -1.55
CA VAL A 155 -17.71 14.01 -1.27
C VAL A 155 -19.03 13.30 -1.56
N ALA A 156 -20.16 13.90 -1.17
CA ALA A 156 -21.50 13.38 -1.44
C ALA A 156 -21.82 13.36 -2.95
N LEU A 157 -21.40 14.38 -3.71
CA LEU A 157 -21.60 14.47 -5.16
C LEU A 157 -20.82 13.43 -5.96
N PHE A 158 -19.62 13.06 -5.48
CA PHE A 158 -18.72 12.15 -6.19
C PHE A 158 -18.61 10.75 -5.57
N ASN A 159 -19.44 10.46 -4.57
CA ASN A 159 -19.53 9.17 -3.88
C ASN A 159 -18.17 8.64 -3.36
N PHE A 160 -17.40 9.52 -2.70
CA PHE A 160 -16.15 9.12 -2.08
C PHE A 160 -16.38 8.52 -0.70
N GLU A 161 -16.15 7.22 -0.53
CA GLU A 161 -16.18 6.58 0.80
C GLU A 161 -15.06 7.15 1.69
N LEU A 162 -15.44 7.59 2.89
CA LEU A 162 -14.51 7.85 3.99
C LEU A 162 -13.80 6.53 4.31
N LYS A 163 -12.48 6.47 4.10
CA LYS A 163 -11.68 5.27 4.37
C LYS A 163 -11.12 5.32 5.78
N GLU A 164 -11.25 4.19 6.46
CA GLU A 164 -10.56 3.91 7.72
C GLU A 164 -9.04 3.84 7.52
N GLU A 165 -8.30 4.15 8.58
CA GLU A 165 -6.85 4.10 8.61
C GLU A 165 -6.35 2.66 8.43
N ILE A 166 -5.17 2.53 7.83
CA ILE A 166 -4.46 1.27 7.54
C ILE A 166 -3.58 0.90 8.73
#